data_AF-A0A2V8Q2W7-F1
#
_entry.id   AF-A0A2V8Q2W7-F1
#
_cell.length_a   1.000
_cell.length_b   1.000
_cell.length_c   1.000
_cell.angle_alpha   90.00
_cell.angle_beta   90.00
_cell.angle_gamma   90.00
#
_symmetry.space_group_name_H-M   'P 1'
#
loop_
_entity.id
_entity.type
_entity.pdbx_description
1 polymer ?
#
loop_
_entity_poly.entity_id
_entity_poly.type
_entity_poly.pdbx_seq_one_letter_code
_entity_poly.pdbx_strand_id
1 'polypeptide(L)'
;MARYRRVKKNLSGFSAEGGELVAYFHGPSVMKMVANFFGETGRSLEEYYFWNGQLIFELQTENRYDKPLSGKVVSKIEKRFYFKEDKMIRWIGENDKELASDSAEYAPKQADYLKMSKQFVDGAKSKAATIEVLNVNLFLPDAE
;
A
#
# COMPACT_ATOMS: atom_id res chain seq x y z
N MET A 1 -20.98 -10.78 16.96
CA MET A 1 -20.36 -10.11 15.79
C MET A 1 -19.14 -9.34 16.26
N ALA A 2 -17.97 -9.54 15.65
CA ALA A 2 -16.80 -8.73 15.98
C ALA A 2 -17.03 -7.30 15.48
N ARG A 3 -16.99 -6.31 16.39
CA ARG A 3 -17.11 -4.90 16.05
C ARG A 3 -15.70 -4.35 15.80
N TYR A 4 -15.39 -4.07 14.53
CA TYR A 4 -14.13 -3.41 14.20
C TYR A 4 -14.25 -1.90 14.38
N ARG A 5 -13.21 -1.26 14.93
CA ARG A 5 -13.09 0.20 14.93
C ARG A 5 -12.45 0.63 13.62
N ARG A 6 -13.11 1.52 12.89
CA ARG A 6 -12.62 2.10 11.63
C ARG A 6 -12.00 3.47 11.89
N VAL A 7 -10.84 3.73 11.29
CA VAL A 7 -10.17 5.03 11.30
C VAL A 7 -9.87 5.42 9.85
N LYS A 8 -10.16 6.67 9.49
CA LYS A 8 -9.80 7.25 8.18
C LYS A 8 -8.73 8.32 8.39
N LYS A 9 -7.74 8.36 7.50
CA LYS A 9 -6.68 9.37 7.44
C LYS A 9 -6.51 9.86 6.00
N ASN A 10 -6.12 11.12 5.85
CA ASN A 10 -5.64 11.63 4.57
C ASN A 10 -4.18 11.24 4.38
N LEU A 11 -3.77 10.97 3.15
CA LEU A 11 -2.39 10.70 2.76
C LEU A 11 -1.90 11.87 1.91
N SER A 12 -0.90 12.57 2.41
CA SER A 12 -0.30 13.74 1.76
C SER A 12 1.14 13.44 1.34
N GLY A 13 1.48 13.81 0.10
CA GLY A 13 2.80 13.58 -0.49
C GLY A 13 3.08 12.15 -0.96
N PHE A 14 2.08 11.25 -0.95
CA PHE A 14 2.24 9.87 -1.42
C PHE A 14 1.87 9.67 -2.91
N SER A 15 1.17 10.61 -3.52
CA SER A 15 0.83 10.62 -4.94
C SER A 15 0.51 12.05 -5.40
N ALA A 16 0.42 12.25 -6.71
CA ALA A 16 0.17 13.56 -7.33
C ALA A 16 -1.09 14.26 -6.77
N GLU A 17 -2.18 13.51 -6.60
CA GLU A 17 -3.47 14.02 -6.12
C GLU A 17 -3.75 13.64 -4.66
N GLY A 18 -2.72 13.17 -3.94
CA GLY A 18 -2.85 12.63 -2.59
C GLY A 18 -3.67 11.33 -2.51
N GLY A 19 -4.02 10.93 -1.30
CA GLY A 19 -4.74 9.67 -1.08
C GLY A 19 -5.48 9.59 0.24
N GLU A 20 -6.03 8.41 0.50
CA GLU A 20 -6.75 8.10 1.73
C GLU A 20 -6.35 6.75 2.29
N LEU A 21 -6.20 6.67 3.61
CA LEU A 21 -6.00 5.42 4.33
C LEU A 21 -7.24 5.12 5.18
N VAL A 22 -7.77 3.91 5.05
CA VAL A 22 -8.79 3.37 5.95
C VAL A 22 -8.20 2.17 6.71
N ALA A 23 -8.09 2.29 8.02
CA ALA A 23 -7.59 1.23 8.91
C ALA A 23 -8.73 0.62 9.73
N TYR A 24 -8.69 -0.71 9.87
CA TYR A 24 -9.65 -1.51 10.64
C TYR A 24 -8.95 -2.17 11.82
N PHE A 25 -9.44 -1.88 13.03
CA PHE A 25 -8.85 -2.32 14.28
C PHE A 25 -9.73 -3.34 15.00
N HIS A 26 -9.10 -4.33 15.62
CA HIS A 26 -9.68 -5.17 16.67
C HIS A 26 -8.95 -4.86 17.99
N GLY A 27 -9.62 -4.13 18.89
CA GLY A 27 -8.96 -3.56 20.07
C GLY A 27 -7.81 -2.61 19.67
N PRO A 28 -6.59 -2.78 20.21
CA PRO A 28 -5.41 -1.98 19.83
C PRO A 28 -4.74 -2.44 18.52
N SER A 29 -5.10 -3.62 18.01
CA SER A 29 -4.44 -4.26 16.89
C SER A 29 -5.04 -3.82 15.56
N VAL A 30 -4.18 -3.44 14.60
CA VAL A 30 -4.58 -3.26 13.20
C VAL A 30 -4.77 -4.64 12.58
N MET A 31 -5.89 -4.85 11.90
CA MET A 31 -6.20 -6.09 11.19
C MET A 31 -6.04 -5.93 9.68
N LYS A 32 -6.48 -4.79 9.17
CA LYS A 32 -6.44 -4.44 7.75
C LYS A 32 -6.25 -2.94 7.57
N MET A 33 -5.52 -2.55 6.52
CA MET A 33 -5.53 -1.19 6.00
C MET A 33 -5.83 -1.20 4.50
N VAL A 34 -6.47 -0.14 4.02
CA VAL A 34 -6.71 0.11 2.60
C VAL A 34 -6.22 1.50 2.31
N ALA A 35 -5.16 1.63 1.53
CA ALA A 35 -4.64 2.89 1.03
C ALA A 35 -5.06 3.06 -0.43
N ASN A 36 -5.64 4.22 -0.75
CA ASN A 36 -6.04 4.57 -2.10
C ASN A 36 -5.27 5.83 -2.50
N PHE A 37 -4.50 5.74 -3.58
CA PHE A 37 -3.68 6.82 -4.11
C PHE A 37 -4.24 7.29 -5.42
N PHE A 38 -4.43 8.60 -5.54
CA PHE A 38 -4.99 9.23 -6.72
C PHE A 38 -3.88 9.87 -7.55
N GLY A 39 -3.98 9.71 -8.87
CA GLY A 39 -3.19 10.41 -9.86
C GLY A 39 -4.02 10.74 -11.08
N GLU A 40 -3.47 11.58 -11.96
CA GLU A 40 -4.19 12.02 -13.15
C GLU A 40 -4.47 10.86 -14.12
N THR A 41 -3.48 10.00 -14.34
CA THR A 41 -3.53 8.91 -15.33
C THR A 41 -3.91 7.56 -14.73
N GLY A 42 -4.22 7.50 -13.43
CA GLY A 42 -4.54 6.24 -12.79
C GLY A 42 -4.83 6.34 -11.29
N ARG A 43 -4.99 5.18 -10.68
CA ARG A 43 -5.11 5.04 -9.23
C ARG A 43 -4.42 3.76 -8.75
N SER A 44 -3.84 3.80 -7.56
CA SER A 44 -3.32 2.62 -6.89
C SER A 44 -4.16 2.32 -5.64
N LEU A 45 -4.56 1.07 -5.48
CA LEU A 45 -5.19 0.54 -4.28
C LEU A 45 -4.25 -0.46 -3.64
N GLU A 46 -3.89 -0.21 -2.38
CA GLU A 46 -3.03 -1.09 -1.61
C GLU A 46 -3.79 -1.60 -0.38
N GLU A 47 -3.89 -2.92 -0.24
CA GLU A 47 -4.54 -3.57 0.88
C GLU A 47 -3.51 -4.32 1.72
N TYR A 48 -3.42 -3.93 2.98
CA TYR A 48 -2.47 -4.48 3.95
C TYR A 48 -3.22 -5.36 4.94
N TYR A 49 -2.74 -6.57 5.17
CA TYR A 49 -3.32 -7.54 6.08
C TYR A 49 -2.34 -7.91 7.18
N PHE A 50 -2.83 -7.89 8.43
CA PHE A 50 -2.01 -8.05 9.61
C PHE A 50 -2.47 -9.22 10.47
N TRP A 51 -1.51 -9.92 11.04
CA TRP A 51 -1.74 -10.94 12.05
C TRP A 51 -0.74 -10.76 13.20
N ASN A 52 -1.22 -10.75 14.45
CA ASN A 52 -0.40 -10.51 15.63
C ASN A 52 0.49 -9.24 15.54
N GLY A 53 0.00 -8.21 14.86
CA GLY A 53 0.74 -6.95 14.67
C GLY A 53 1.81 -6.97 13.58
N GLN A 54 1.99 -8.10 12.88
CA GLN A 54 2.92 -8.24 11.76
C GLN A 54 2.18 -8.18 10.43
N LEU A 55 2.80 -7.56 9.42
CA LEU A 55 2.32 -7.64 8.04
C LEU A 55 2.45 -9.09 7.57
N ILE A 56 1.39 -9.64 7.00
CA ILE A 56 1.40 -11.01 6.45
C ILE A 56 1.11 -11.03 4.95
N PHE A 57 0.40 -10.03 4.45
CA PHE A 57 0.02 -9.95 3.04
C PHE A 57 -0.25 -8.51 2.63
N GLU A 58 0.25 -8.15 1.46
CA GLU A 58 -0.06 -6.90 0.77
C GLU A 58 -0.53 -7.21 -0.65
N LEU A 59 -1.66 -6.63 -1.01
CA LEU A 59 -2.21 -6.65 -2.37
C LEU A 59 -2.16 -5.25 -2.94
N GLN A 60 -1.47 -5.09 -4.06
CA GLN A 60 -1.46 -3.84 -4.81
C GLN A 60 -2.21 -4.01 -6.11
N THR A 61 -3.11 -3.07 -6.40
CA THR A 61 -3.86 -2.98 -7.65
C THR A 61 -3.65 -1.59 -8.25
N GLU A 62 -2.93 -1.55 -9.36
CA GLU A 62 -2.74 -0.32 -10.15
C GLU A 62 -3.72 -0.34 -11.33
N ASN A 63 -4.52 0.72 -11.47
CA ASN A 63 -5.37 0.92 -12.63
C ASN A 63 -4.86 2.13 -13.43
N ARG A 64 -4.66 1.97 -14.73
CA ARG A 64 -4.31 3.07 -15.66
C ARG A 64 -5.51 3.45 -16.51
N TYR A 65 -5.68 4.76 -16.72
CA TYR A 65 -6.74 5.34 -17.53
C TYR A 65 -6.27 5.60 -18.96
N ASP A 66 -7.19 5.56 -19.94
CA ASP A 66 -6.91 6.00 -21.32
C ASP A 66 -6.82 7.52 -21.47
N LYS A 67 -7.38 8.27 -20.52
CA LYS A 67 -7.38 9.73 -20.48
C LYS A 67 -7.17 10.22 -19.06
N PRO A 68 -6.43 11.33 -18.87
CA PRO A 68 -6.32 11.98 -17.57
C PRO A 68 -7.69 12.30 -16.96
N LEU A 69 -7.86 12.02 -15.66
CA LEU A 69 -8.97 12.40 -14.77
C LEU A 69 -10.39 11.97 -15.14
N SER A 70 -10.62 11.47 -16.36
CA SER A 70 -11.96 11.20 -16.92
C SER A 70 -12.04 9.94 -17.79
N GLY A 71 -10.93 9.21 -17.91
CA GLY A 71 -10.80 8.03 -18.75
C GLY A 71 -11.41 6.76 -18.16
N LYS A 72 -11.51 5.74 -19.01
CA LYS A 72 -11.81 4.36 -18.61
C LYS A 72 -10.51 3.66 -18.19
N VAL A 73 -10.63 2.69 -17.28
CA VAL A 73 -9.50 1.80 -16.96
C VAL A 73 -9.18 0.94 -18.18
N VAL A 74 -7.95 1.04 -18.69
CA VAL A 74 -7.46 0.27 -19.84
C VAL A 74 -6.37 -0.72 -19.49
N SER A 75 -5.73 -0.56 -18.34
CA SER A 75 -4.79 -1.53 -17.80
C SER A 75 -5.01 -1.68 -16.31
N LYS A 76 -4.89 -2.93 -15.84
CA LYS A 76 -4.92 -3.30 -14.44
C LYS A 76 -3.74 -4.20 -14.16
N ILE A 77 -2.87 -3.77 -13.25
CA ILE A 77 -1.73 -4.56 -12.78
C ILE A 77 -2.02 -4.95 -11.33
N GLU A 78 -1.80 -6.21 -11.00
CA GLU A 78 -1.92 -6.73 -9.65
C GLU A 78 -0.58 -7.29 -9.19
N LYS A 79 -0.17 -6.95 -7.98
CA LYS A 79 1.03 -7.47 -7.32
C LYS A 79 0.66 -7.98 -5.93
N ARG A 80 1.26 -9.09 -5.52
CA ARG A 80 0.98 -9.78 -4.26
C ARG A 80 2.28 -10.05 -3.52
N PHE A 81 2.35 -9.58 -2.28
CA PHE A 81 3.52 -9.71 -1.44
C PHE A 81 3.14 -10.44 -0.15
N TYR A 82 3.83 -11.53 0.14
CA TYR A 82 3.59 -12.35 1.34
C TYR A 82 4.74 -12.19 2.30
N PHE A 83 4.41 -12.06 3.58
CA PHE A 83 5.37 -11.78 4.62
C PHE A 83 5.25 -12.78 5.76
N LYS A 84 6.40 -13.09 6.38
CA LYS A 84 6.50 -13.87 7.61
C LYS A 84 7.65 -13.34 8.42
N GLU A 85 7.41 -13.02 9.70
CA GLU A 85 8.44 -12.56 10.64
C GLU A 85 9.28 -11.40 10.07
N ASP A 86 8.59 -10.38 9.54
CA ASP A 86 9.19 -9.19 8.92
C ASP A 86 10.13 -9.47 7.75
N LYS A 87 9.91 -10.60 7.05
CA LYS A 87 10.58 -10.95 5.79
C LYS A 87 9.56 -11.21 4.70
N MET A 88 9.81 -10.70 3.50
CA MET A 88 9.06 -11.03 2.31
C MET A 88 9.46 -12.43 1.88
N ILE A 89 8.51 -13.36 1.89
CA ILE A 89 8.74 -14.77 1.55
C ILE A 89 8.27 -15.12 0.14
N ARG A 90 7.46 -14.24 -0.47
CA ARG A 90 6.96 -14.42 -1.83
C ARG A 90 6.53 -13.10 -2.43
N TRP A 91 6.91 -12.87 -3.68
CA TRP A 91 6.46 -11.74 -4.49
C TRP A 91 5.93 -12.27 -5.82
N ILE A 92 4.62 -12.12 -6.04
CA ILE A 92 3.98 -12.36 -7.34
C ILE A 92 3.75 -11.00 -7.99
N GLY A 93 4.49 -10.74 -9.07
CA GLY A 93 4.39 -9.51 -9.86
C GLY A 93 3.35 -9.60 -10.96
N GLU A 94 3.55 -8.79 -12.01
CA GLU A 94 2.65 -8.70 -13.15
C GLU A 94 2.49 -10.05 -13.86
N ASN A 95 1.28 -10.30 -14.38
CA ASN A 95 0.93 -11.53 -15.11
C ASN A 95 1.19 -12.81 -14.31
N ASP A 96 0.99 -12.73 -12.98
CA ASP A 96 1.19 -13.82 -12.02
C ASP A 96 2.62 -14.41 -12.00
N LYS A 97 3.61 -13.62 -12.45
CA LYS A 97 5.02 -14.04 -12.44
C LYS A 97 5.63 -13.85 -11.08
N GLU A 98 6.14 -14.92 -10.50
CA GLU A 98 6.89 -14.87 -9.25
C GLU A 98 8.30 -14.32 -9.48
N LEU A 99 8.71 -13.36 -8.66
CA LEU A 99 10.06 -12.80 -8.70
C LEU A 99 10.98 -13.60 -7.77
N ALA A 100 12.18 -13.93 -8.26
CA ALA A 100 13.16 -14.65 -7.48
C ALA A 100 13.66 -13.83 -6.28
N SER A 101 13.81 -14.48 -5.12
CA SER A 101 14.20 -13.83 -3.86
C SER A 101 15.62 -13.29 -3.84
N ASP A 102 16.47 -13.74 -4.76
CA ASP A 102 17.85 -13.29 -4.96
C ASP A 102 17.99 -12.19 -6.04
N SER A 103 16.88 -11.77 -6.65
CA SER A 103 16.89 -10.65 -7.58
C SER A 103 17.30 -9.35 -6.89
N ALA A 104 17.98 -8.47 -7.63
CA ALA A 104 18.49 -7.20 -7.11
C ALA A 104 17.37 -6.29 -6.56
N GLU A 105 16.14 -6.45 -7.06
CA GLU A 105 14.97 -5.66 -6.68
C GLU A 105 14.33 -6.13 -5.37
N TYR A 106 14.53 -7.40 -4.99
CA TYR A 106 13.76 -8.04 -3.92
C TYR A 106 14.01 -7.41 -2.55
N ALA A 107 15.28 -7.27 -2.16
CA ALA A 107 15.65 -6.76 -0.85
C ALA A 107 15.28 -5.27 -0.65
N PRO A 108 15.54 -4.35 -1.61
CA PRO A 108 15.06 -2.97 -1.52
C PRO A 108 13.53 -2.90 -1.39
N LYS A 109 12.79 -3.64 -2.23
CA LYS A 109 11.32 -3.62 -2.19
C LYS A 109 10.75 -4.15 -0.88
N GLN A 110 11.33 -5.22 -0.32
CA GLN A 110 10.97 -5.68 1.02
C GLN A 110 11.10 -4.56 2.06
N ALA A 111 12.22 -3.85 2.07
CA ALA A 111 12.46 -2.78 3.03
C ALA A 111 11.44 -1.63 2.85
N ASP A 112 11.14 -1.27 1.61
CA ASP A 112 10.16 -0.23 1.27
C ASP A 112 8.76 -0.58 1.76
N TYR A 113 8.26 -1.79 1.48
CA TYR A 113 6.92 -2.22 1.89
C TYR A 113 6.78 -2.33 3.41
N LEU A 114 7.79 -2.87 4.10
CA LEU A 114 7.78 -2.94 5.57
C LEU A 114 7.81 -1.55 6.20
N LYS A 115 8.61 -0.64 5.65
CA LYS A 115 8.66 0.75 6.11
C LYS A 115 7.34 1.47 5.90
N MET A 116 6.72 1.31 4.72
CA MET A 116 5.44 1.92 4.40
C MET A 116 4.33 1.41 5.31
N SER A 117 4.22 0.09 5.44
CA SER A 117 3.26 -0.57 6.32
C SER A 117 3.38 -0.06 7.75
N LYS A 118 4.61 0.07 8.27
CA LYS A 118 4.86 0.63 9.59
C LYS A 118 4.41 2.09 9.71
N GLN A 119 4.75 2.93 8.75
CA GLN A 119 4.34 4.34 8.72
C GLN A 119 2.81 4.48 8.74
N PHE A 120 2.09 3.67 7.97
CA PHE A 120 0.63 3.66 7.97
C PHE A 120 0.03 3.14 9.28
N VAL A 121 0.61 2.10 9.89
CA VAL A 121 0.18 1.62 11.21
C VAL A 121 0.34 2.71 12.27
N ASP A 122 1.50 3.37 12.31
CA ASP A 122 1.81 4.42 13.29
C ASP A 122 0.91 5.64 13.06
N GLY A 123 0.75 6.06 11.80
CA GLY A 123 -0.15 7.14 11.40
C GLY A 123 -1.62 6.86 11.74
N ALA A 124 -2.10 5.64 11.50
CA ALA A 124 -3.47 5.21 11.84
C ALA A 124 -3.74 5.21 13.35
N LYS A 125 -2.71 4.92 14.17
CA LYS A 125 -2.79 4.97 15.63
C LYS A 125 -2.66 6.40 16.19
N SER A 126 -2.10 7.32 15.41
CA SER A 126 -1.92 8.71 15.83
C SER A 126 -3.23 9.50 15.92
N LYS A 127 -3.17 10.66 16.58
CA LYS A 127 -4.29 11.63 16.61
C LYS A 127 -4.39 12.50 15.35
N ALA A 128 -3.34 12.58 14.54
CA ALA A 128 -3.29 13.45 13.35
C ALA A 128 -4.30 13.01 12.30
N ALA A 129 -5.01 13.94 11.65
CA ALA A 129 -5.94 13.60 10.58
C ALA A 129 -5.23 13.18 9.27
N THR A 130 -4.01 13.65 9.09
CA THR A 130 -3.18 13.41 7.89
C THR A 130 -1.91 12.64 8.26
N ILE A 131 -1.51 11.73 7.38
CA ILE A 131 -0.20 11.11 7.36
C ILE A 131 0.57 11.79 6.24
N GLU A 132 1.73 12.35 6.57
CA GLU A 132 2.66 12.93 5.59
C GLU A 132 3.69 11.89 5.18
N VAL A 133 4.16 11.96 3.94
CA VAL A 133 5.27 11.13 3.47
C VAL A 133 6.54 11.45 4.28
N LEU A 134 7.14 10.44 4.92
CA LEU A 134 8.30 10.65 5.77
C LEU A 134 9.61 10.75 4.97
N ASN A 135 9.63 10.41 3.68
CA ASN A 135 10.77 10.54 2.76
C ASN A 135 10.31 10.54 1.28
N VAL A 136 10.71 11.54 0.50
CA VAL A 136 10.23 11.79 -0.88
C VAL A 136 10.74 10.75 -1.91
N ASN A 137 11.80 10.00 -1.62
CA ASN A 137 12.44 9.08 -2.59
C ASN A 137 11.73 7.72 -2.79
N LEU A 138 10.55 7.51 -2.21
CA LEU A 138 9.88 6.21 -2.21
C LEU A 138 8.72 6.11 -3.22
N PHE A 139 8.23 7.23 -3.76
CA PHE A 139 7.01 7.22 -4.57
C PHE A 139 7.06 8.28 -5.68
N LEU A 140 7.69 7.94 -6.79
CA LEU A 140 7.25 8.38 -8.11
C LEU A 140 7.46 7.20 -9.08
N PRO A 141 6.45 6.35 -9.33
CA PRO A 141 6.40 5.65 -10.59
C PRO A 141 6.10 6.71 -11.66
N ASP A 142 7.14 7.05 -12.42
CA ASP A 142 7.16 7.69 -13.74
C ASP A 142 6.21 8.88 -13.94
N ALA A 143 6.76 10.09 -13.76
CA ALA A 143 6.41 11.17 -14.66
C ALA A 143 7.09 10.86 -16.00
N GLU A 144 6.26 10.71 -17.03
CA GLU A 144 6.54 10.45 -18.46
C GLU A 144 6.65 8.97 -18.90
#